data_AF-G5LMA3-F1
#
_entry.id   AF-G5LMA3-F1
#
_cell.length_a   1.000
_cell.length_b   1.000
_cell.length_c   1.000
_cell.angle_alpha   90.00
_cell.angle_beta   90.00
_cell.angle_gamma   90.00
#
_symmetry.space_group_name_H-M   'P 1'
#
loop_
_entity.id
_entity.type
_entity.pdbx_description
1 polymer ?
#
loop_
_entity_poly.entity_id
_entity_poly.type
_entity_poly.pdbx_seq_one_letter_code
_entity_poly.pdbx_strand_id
1 'polypeptide(L)' 'MPATRTAFWLEKIGKNVERDERDIQRLQALGWRVLIVWECALRGRAKLSDAALAERLEEWICGGGASAQIDTQGIHLLA' A
#
# COMPACT_ATOMS: atom_id res chain seq x y z
N MET A 1 -5.99 17.45 -1.19
CA MET A 1 -4.95 18.28 -1.85
C MET A 1 -4.64 19.49 -0.95
N PRO A 2 -3.37 19.80 -0.60
CA PRO A 2 -3.07 20.99 0.18
C PRO A 2 -3.49 22.29 -0.52
N ALA A 3 -4.09 23.21 0.24
CA ALA A 3 -4.56 24.51 -0.27
C ALA A 3 -3.41 25.47 -0.62
N THR A 4 -2.25 25.31 0.03
CA THR A 4 -1.05 26.12 -0.24
C THR A 4 -0.12 25.39 -1.20
N ARG A 5 0.34 26.06 -2.26
CA ARG A 5 1.22 25.50 -3.30
C ARG A 5 0.66 24.22 -3.95
N THR A 6 -0.64 24.22 -4.25
CA THR A 6 -1.36 23.05 -4.79
C THR A 6 -0.68 22.43 -6.02
N ALA A 7 -0.26 23.25 -7.00
CA ALA A 7 0.42 22.76 -8.20
C ALA A 7 1.70 21.99 -7.89
N PHE A 8 2.53 22.50 -6.97
CA PHE A 8 3.75 21.83 -6.51
C PHE A 8 3.42 20.50 -5.83
N TRP A 9 2.40 20.46 -4.98
CA TRP A 9 2.02 19.23 -4.29
C TRP A 9 1.42 18.19 -5.22
N LEU A 10 0.62 18.60 -6.21
CA LEU A 10 0.11 17.70 -7.25
C LEU A 10 1.26 17.05 -8.02
N GLU A 11 2.22 17.86 -8.50
CA GLU A 11 3.38 17.34 -9.23
C GLU A 11 4.22 16.42 -8.36
N LYS A 12 4.49 16.80 -7.11
CA LYS A 12 5.29 16.00 -6.19
C LYS A 12 4.63 14.66 -5.85
N ILE A 13 3.32 14.66 -5.59
CA ILE A 13 2.59 13.42 -5.28
C ILE A 13 2.51 12.54 -6.53
N GLY A 14 2.26 13.11 -7.72
CA GLY A 14 2.29 12.36 -8.98
C GLY A 14 3.63 11.64 -9.21
N LYS A 15 4.75 12.37 -9.04
CA LYS A 15 6.10 11.78 -9.14
C LYS A 15 6.39 10.70 -8.09
N ASN A 16 5.71 10.73 -6.95
CA ASN A 16 5.82 9.66 -5.96
C ASN A 16 5.06 8.42 -6.43
N VAL A 17 3.83 8.57 -6.92
CA VAL A 17 3.04 7.46 -7.48
C VAL A 17 3.78 6.78 -8.64
N GLU A 18 4.32 7.55 -9.59
CA GLU A 18 5.11 7.00 -10.70
C GLU A 18 6.36 6.22 -10.23
N ARG A 19 6.99 6.70 -9.15
CA ARG A 19 8.15 6.03 -8.55
C ARG A 19 7.74 4.71 -7.90
N ASP A 20 6.66 4.73 -7.14
CA ASP A 20 6.15 3.57 -6.43
C ASP A 20 5.75 2.46 -7.42
N GLU A 21 5.04 2.81 -8.51
CA GLU A 21 4.69 1.86 -9.59
C GLU A 21 5.93 1.20 -10.21
N ARG A 22 6.94 2.00 -10.56
CA ARG A 22 8.20 1.50 -11.13
C ARG A 22 8.92 0.55 -10.16
N ASP A 23 8.96 0.91 -8.88
CA ASP A 23 9.68 0.15 -7.87
C ASP A 23 8.94 -1.18 -7.57
N ILE A 24 7.61 -1.18 -7.56
CA ILE A 24 6.78 -2.40 -7.46
C ILE A 24 7.04 -3.34 -8.65
N GLN A 25 6.97 -2.81 -9.88
CA GLN A 25 7.22 -3.61 -11.09
C GLN A 25 8.62 -4.23 -11.08
N ARG A 26 9.63 -3.48 -10.63
CA ARG A 26 11.00 -3.99 -10.52
C ARG A 26 11.11 -5.12 -9.50
N LEU A 27 10.47 -4.98 -8.34
CA LEU A 27 10.44 -6.04 -7.32
C LEU A 27 9.76 -7.30 -7.86
N GLN A 28 8.61 -7.15 -8.53
CA GLN A 28 7.90 -8.27 -9.15
C GLN A 28 8.72 -8.96 -10.24
N ALA A 29 9.42 -8.21 -11.09
CA ALA A 29 10.31 -8.76 -12.11
C ALA A 29 11.48 -9.58 -11.52
N LEU A 30 11.88 -9.28 -10.28
CA LEU A 30 12.89 -10.02 -9.53
C LEU A 30 12.29 -11.22 -8.75
N GLY A 31 11.00 -11.49 -8.91
CA GLY A 31 10.29 -12.57 -8.22
C GLY A 31 9.81 -12.23 -6.81
N TRP A 32 9.89 -10.96 -6.39
CA TRP A 32 9.35 -10.53 -5.10
C TRP A 32 7.86 -10.26 -5.19
N ARG A 33 7.15 -10.70 -4.16
CA ARG A 33 5.76 -10.29 -3.90
C ARG A 33 5.79 -9.01 -3.08
N VAL A 34 4.89 -8.08 -3.37
CA VAL A 34 4.83 -6.78 -2.71
C VAL A 34 3.51 -6.64 -1.96
N LEU A 35 3.59 -6.24 -0.69
CA LEU A 35 2.44 -5.85 0.11
C LEU A 35 2.57 -4.38 0.49
N ILE A 36 1.57 -3.57 0.14
CA ILE A 36 1.47 -2.17 0.59
C ILE A 36 0.56 -2.13 1.81
N VAL A 37 1.00 -1.49 2.90
CA VAL A 37 0.13 -1.26 4.06
C VAL A 37 -0.02 0.23 4.24
N TRP A 38 -1.22 0.74 3.96
CA TRP A 38 -1.51 2.17 4.05
C TRP A 38 -1.54 2.65 5.50
N GLU A 39 -1.09 3.88 5.74
CA GLU A 39 -1.09 4.47 7.09
C GLU A 39 -2.48 4.42 7.74
N CYS A 40 -3.55 4.63 6.96
CA CYS A 40 -4.92 4.62 7.45
C CYS A 40 -5.35 3.27 8.05
N ALA A 41 -4.73 2.15 7.64
CA ALA A 41 -4.95 0.84 8.24
C ALA A 41 -4.23 0.68 9.59
N LEU A 42 -3.13 1.40 9.80
CA LEU A 42 -2.27 1.31 10.98
C LEU A 42 -2.63 2.33 12.06
N ARG A 43 -3.11 3.51 11.65
CA ARG A 43 -3.28 4.69 12.50
C ARG A 43 -4.54 5.46 12.15
N GLY A 44 -5.05 6.21 13.13
CA GLY A 44 -6.24 7.04 12.97
C GLY A 44 -7.54 6.30 13.29
N ARG A 45 -8.67 6.98 13.04
CA ARG A 45 -10.00 6.55 13.49
C ARG A 45 -10.53 5.28 12.84
N ALA A 46 -10.07 4.99 11.63
CA ALA A 46 -10.51 3.85 10.83
C ALA A 46 -9.43 2.74 10.76
N LYS A 47 -8.44 2.76 11.67
CA LYS A 47 -7.40 1.75 11.71
C LYS A 47 -8.02 0.36 11.93
N LEU A 48 -7.39 -0.65 11.36
CA LEU A 48 -7.72 -2.04 11.66
C LEU A 48 -7.30 -2.36 13.09
N SER A 49 -7.96 -3.34 13.70
CA SER A 49 -7.47 -3.90 14.97
C SER A 49 -6.17 -4.65 14.73
N ASP A 50 -5.31 -4.69 15.74
CA ASP A 50 -4.01 -5.34 15.64
C ASP A 50 -4.16 -6.84 15.30
N ALA A 51 -5.21 -7.49 15.84
CA ALA A 51 -5.58 -8.86 15.51
C ALA A 51 -5.99 -9.02 14.03
N ALA A 52 -6.84 -8.13 13.52
CA ALA A 52 -7.29 -8.15 12.12
C ALA A 52 -6.13 -7.93 11.15
N LEU A 53 -5.17 -7.08 11.53
CA LEU A 53 -3.97 -6.83 10.73
C LEU A 53 -3.02 -8.03 10.77
N ALA A 54 -2.77 -8.62 11.93
CA ALA A 54 -1.90 -9.79 12.08
C ALA A 54 -2.41 -10.98 11.26
N GLU A 55 -3.72 -11.28 11.33
CA GLU A 55 -4.34 -12.36 10.56
C GLU A 55 -4.13 -12.18 9.04
N ARG A 56 -4.35 -10.96 8.52
CA ARG A 56 -4.15 -10.63 7.10
C ARG A 56 -2.68 -10.69 6.67
N LEU A 57 -1.77 -10.26 7.55
CA LEU A 57 -0.33 -10.34 7.30
C LEU A 57 0.13 -11.80 7.25
N GLU A 58 -0.29 -12.62 8.21
CA GLU A 58 0.04 -14.05 8.25
C GLU A 58 -0.46 -14.78 6.99
N GLU A 59 -1.72 -14.55 6.61
CA GLU A 59 -2.31 -15.13 5.41
C GLU A 59 -1.52 -14.76 4.15
N TRP A 60 -1.17 -13.47 3.99
CA TRP A 60 -0.45 -13.02 2.79
C TRP A 60 1.01 -13.47 2.75
N ILE A 61 1.69 -13.48 3.90
CA ILE A 61 3.10 -13.87 4.00
C ILE A 61 3.22 -15.37 3.73
N CYS A 62 2.40 -16.20 4.38
CA CYS A 62 2.50 -17.66 4.33
C CYS A 62 1.73 -18.29 3.15
N GLY A 63 0.63 -17.68 2.69
CA GLY A 63 -0.27 -18.25 1.69
C GLY A 63 0.22 -18.16 0.25
N GLY A 64 1.29 -17.40 -0.02
CA GLY A 64 1.86 -17.30 -1.38
C GLY A 64 1.01 -16.54 -2.40
N GLY A 65 0.01 -15.77 -1.96
CA GLY A 65 -0.86 -14.97 -2.82
C GLY A 65 -0.12 -13.83 -3.56
N ALA A 66 -0.72 -13.32 -4.64
CA ALA A 66 -0.16 -12.23 -5.45
C ALA A 66 0.09 -10.93 -4.65
N SER A 67 0.78 -9.97 -5.25
CA SER A 67 0.97 -8.64 -4.64
C SER A 67 -0.38 -8.02 -4.26
N ALA A 68 -0.43 -7.37 -3.10
CA ALA A 68 -1.66 -6.84 -2.52
C ALA A 68 -1.44 -5.53 -1.78
N GLN A 69 -2.53 -4.88 -1.39
CA GLN A 69 -2.53 -3.71 -0.52
C GLN A 69 -3.55 -3.86 0.61
N ILE A 70 -3.24 -3.28 1.76
CA ILE A 70 -4.11 -3.25 2.93
C ILE A 70 -4.46 -1.79 3.25
N ASP A 71 -5.75 -1.50 3.27
CA ASP A 71 -6.32 -0.24 3.74
C ASP A 71 -7.36 -0.48 4.86
N THR A 72 -8.23 0.49 5.14
CA THR A 72 -9.23 0.40 6.21
C THR A 72 -10.36 -0.59 5.89
N GLN A 73 -10.53 -1.00 4.64
CA GLN A 73 -11.54 -1.96 4.18
C GLN A 73 -11.01 -3.39 4.14
N GLY A 74 -9.70 -3.59 4.23
CA GLY A 74 -9.08 -4.90 4.27
C GLY A 74 -7.99 -5.05 3.23
N ILE A 75 -7.83 -6.28 2.72
CA ILE A 75 -6.79 -6.62 1.74
C ILE A 75 -7.38 -6.70 0.33
N HIS A 76 -6.68 -6.10 -0.63
CA HIS A 76 -7.06 -6.06 -2.05
C HIS A 76 -5.86 -6.39 -2.93
N LEU A 77 -6.07 -7.04 -4.07
CA LEU A 77 -4.98 -7.30 -5.01
C LEU A 77 -4.44 -5.99 -5.59
N LEU A 78 -3.12 -5.93 -5.78
CA LEU A 78 -2.48 -4.87 -6.55
C LEU A 78 -2.75 -5.12 -8.04
N ALA A 79 -3.33 -4.13 -8.72
CA ALA A 79 -3.52 -4.13 -10.16
C ALA A 79 -2.20 -3.89 -10.90
#